data_AF-A0A7K2F9S0-F1
#
_entry.id   AF-A0A7K2F9S0-F1
#
_cell.length_a   1.000
_cell.length_b   1.000
_cell.length_c   1.000
_cell.angle_alpha   90.00
_cell.angle_beta   90.00
_cell.angle_gamma   90.00
#
_symmetry.space_group_name_H-M   'P 1'
#
loop_
_entity.id
_entity.type
_entity.pdbx_description
1 polymer ?
#
loop_
_entity_poly.entity_id
_entity_poly.type
_entity_poly.pdbx_seq_one_letter_code
_entity_poly.pdbx_strand_id
1 'polypeptide(L)'
;MSGPLIVLVGPMGVGKSTVGELLADRLGTAYRDTDADVVATAGKAISEIFFDDGEDRFRALERQAVRDAVDQHTGVLALGGGAVLDEETRALLAGRPVVYLSMDVDEAVRRVGLNTARPLLAVNPRRQWRELMDARRPLYEEVAAVTVTTDERAPEEVAQAIIEALELPERTGGPVPSDQEKSRMTEQGTTRIQIAGTAGTDPYEVLVGRQLLGELPNLIGDLAKRVAVLHPEALAETGEAVREDLASQGYEAIAIQLPNAEEAKTVEVAAYCWKALGQTGFTRTDVIVGIGGGATTDVAGFVAASWLRGVRWIAVPTTVLGMVDAAVGGKTGINTAEGKNLVGAFHPPAGVLCDLAALDSLPVNDYVSGMAEIIKAGFIADPVILDLVESDPQGARTPAGPHTAELIERSIRVKAEVVSSDLKESGLREILNYGHTLAHAIEKNERYKWRHGAAVSVGMVFAAELGRLAGRLDDATADRHRAVLESVGLPLTYRGDQWPKLLENMKVDKKSRGDLLRFIVLDGIGKPTVLEGPDPAVLLAAYGEVSA
;
A
#
# COMPACT_ATOMS: atom_id res chain seq x y z
N MET A 1 23.16 -20.22 -23.67
CA MET A 1 21.99 -21.07 -23.92
C MET A 1 20.77 -20.16 -23.87
N SER A 2 19.90 -20.19 -24.87
CA SER A 2 18.64 -19.43 -24.86
C SER A 2 17.61 -20.19 -24.02
N GLY A 3 17.19 -19.60 -22.91
CA GLY A 3 16.22 -20.21 -22.00
C GLY A 3 16.39 -19.71 -20.56
N PRO A 4 15.44 -20.04 -19.66
CA PRO A 4 15.44 -19.53 -18.30
C PRO A 4 16.69 -19.93 -17.52
N LEU A 5 17.19 -18.99 -16.71
CA LEU A 5 18.30 -19.20 -15.79
C LEU A 5 17.92 -20.15 -14.65
N ILE A 6 16.67 -20.11 -14.20
CA ILE A 6 16.09 -21.00 -13.18
C ILE A 6 14.63 -21.26 -13.55
N VAL A 7 14.16 -22.50 -13.40
CA VAL A 7 12.73 -22.82 -13.49
C VAL A 7 12.23 -23.35 -12.14
N LEU A 8 11.27 -22.67 -11.52
CA LEU A 8 10.66 -23.08 -10.27
C LEU A 8 9.42 -23.94 -10.52
N VAL A 9 9.41 -25.15 -9.95
CA VAL A 9 8.25 -26.05 -9.94
C VAL A 9 7.88 -26.41 -8.51
N GLY A 10 6.63 -26.79 -8.29
CA GLY A 10 6.14 -27.23 -6.99
C GLY A 10 4.66 -26.95 -6.79
N PRO A 11 4.07 -27.50 -5.73
CA PRO A 11 2.64 -27.38 -5.48
C PRO A 11 2.19 -25.93 -5.25
N MET A 12 0.88 -25.69 -5.37
CA MET A 12 0.28 -24.39 -5.06
C MET A 12 0.57 -24.00 -3.60
N GLY A 13 0.86 -22.72 -3.35
CA GLY A 13 1.12 -22.22 -1.99
C GLY A 13 2.55 -22.48 -1.46
N VAL A 14 3.42 -23.13 -2.24
CA VAL A 14 4.82 -23.40 -1.82
C VAL A 14 5.72 -22.15 -1.85
N GLY A 15 5.24 -21.04 -2.41
CA GLY A 15 6.00 -19.78 -2.47
C GLY A 15 6.79 -19.54 -3.77
N LYS A 16 6.44 -20.23 -4.88
CA LYS A 16 7.12 -20.05 -6.20
C LYS A 16 7.21 -18.59 -6.63
N SER A 17 6.13 -17.82 -6.54
CA SER A 17 6.12 -16.44 -7.01
C SER A 17 6.98 -15.53 -6.13
N THR A 18 6.82 -15.61 -4.81
CA THR A 18 7.64 -14.85 -3.84
C THR A 18 9.13 -15.18 -3.93
N VAL A 19 9.48 -16.48 -3.94
CA VAL A 19 10.88 -16.92 -4.06
C VAL A 19 11.46 -16.60 -5.44
N GLY A 20 10.63 -16.67 -6.49
CA GLY A 20 11.03 -16.37 -7.87
C GLY A 20 11.40 -14.92 -8.09
N GLU A 21 10.63 -13.98 -7.53
CA GLU A 21 10.94 -12.55 -7.54
C GLU A 21 12.24 -12.26 -6.79
N LEU A 22 12.41 -12.80 -5.57
CA LEU A 22 13.64 -12.64 -4.79
C LEU A 22 14.89 -13.19 -5.50
N LEU A 23 14.77 -14.35 -6.16
CA LEU A 23 15.85 -14.92 -6.95
C LEU A 23 16.19 -14.04 -8.15
N ALA A 24 15.18 -13.52 -8.84
CA ALA A 24 15.38 -12.65 -10.00
C ALA A 24 16.14 -11.38 -9.58
N ASP A 25 15.76 -10.77 -8.46
CA ASP A 25 16.43 -9.60 -7.90
C ASP A 25 17.88 -9.87 -7.51
N ARG A 26 18.14 -10.97 -6.76
CA ARG A 26 19.49 -11.33 -6.32
C ARG A 26 20.43 -11.66 -7.48
N LEU A 27 19.89 -12.24 -8.55
CA LEU A 27 20.64 -12.63 -9.74
C LEU A 27 20.69 -11.52 -10.81
N GLY A 28 19.98 -10.39 -10.59
CA GLY A 28 19.91 -9.28 -11.54
C GLY A 28 19.26 -9.66 -12.87
N THR A 29 18.22 -10.50 -12.83
CA THR A 29 17.49 -10.97 -14.01
C THR A 29 15.99 -10.73 -13.88
N ALA A 30 15.21 -10.99 -14.92
CA ALA A 30 13.76 -10.80 -14.89
C ALA A 30 13.02 -12.03 -14.31
N TYR A 31 11.86 -11.79 -13.69
CA TYR A 31 10.93 -12.83 -13.24
C TYR A 31 9.75 -12.97 -14.22
N ARG A 32 9.25 -14.20 -14.43
CA ARG A 32 8.05 -14.50 -15.22
C ARG A 32 7.28 -15.66 -14.60
N ASP A 33 5.94 -15.56 -14.56
CA ASP A 33 5.03 -16.58 -14.00
C ASP A 33 4.06 -17.06 -15.08
N THR A 34 4.02 -18.37 -15.36
CA THR A 34 3.12 -18.90 -16.39
C THR A 34 1.64 -18.85 -16.01
N ASP A 35 1.29 -18.84 -14.71
CA ASP A 35 -0.11 -18.67 -14.30
C ASP A 35 -0.61 -17.26 -14.67
N ALA A 36 0.25 -16.25 -14.59
CA ALA A 36 -0.05 -14.89 -15.05
C ALA A 36 -0.19 -14.81 -16.58
N ASP A 37 0.66 -15.52 -17.33
CA ASP A 37 0.56 -15.60 -18.79
C ASP A 37 -0.77 -16.23 -19.25
N VAL A 38 -1.24 -17.27 -18.56
CA VAL A 38 -2.54 -17.91 -18.83
C VAL A 38 -3.69 -16.94 -18.60
N VAL A 39 -3.68 -16.21 -17.47
CA VAL A 39 -4.72 -15.20 -17.16
C VAL A 39 -4.70 -14.07 -18.19
N ALA A 40 -3.53 -13.56 -18.56
CA ALA A 40 -3.39 -12.51 -19.56
C ALA A 40 -3.91 -12.95 -20.94
N THR A 41 -3.63 -14.19 -21.34
CA THR A 41 -4.09 -14.75 -22.62
C THR A 41 -5.60 -15.01 -22.63
N ALA A 42 -6.17 -15.47 -21.51
CA ALA A 42 -7.59 -15.79 -21.41
C ALA A 42 -8.47 -14.55 -21.15
N GLY A 43 -7.90 -13.48 -20.58
CA GLY A 43 -8.61 -12.27 -20.19
C GLY A 43 -9.56 -12.47 -18.99
N LYS A 44 -9.42 -13.58 -18.25
CA LYS A 44 -10.26 -13.94 -17.09
C LYS A 44 -9.49 -14.81 -16.10
N ALA A 45 -9.96 -14.89 -14.86
CA ALA A 45 -9.26 -15.62 -13.80
C ALA A 45 -9.24 -17.13 -14.06
N ILE A 46 -8.22 -17.85 -13.57
CA ILE A 46 -8.09 -19.30 -13.78
C ILE A 46 -9.36 -20.05 -13.34
N SER A 47 -9.97 -19.69 -12.22
CA SER A 47 -11.24 -20.30 -11.76
C SER A 47 -12.39 -20.12 -12.75
N GLU A 48 -12.44 -19.00 -13.46
CA GLU A 48 -13.44 -18.72 -14.49
C GLU A 48 -13.14 -19.50 -15.77
N ILE A 49 -11.87 -19.70 -16.14
CA ILE A 49 -11.48 -20.59 -17.25
C ILE A 49 -11.96 -22.02 -16.98
N PHE A 50 -11.72 -22.54 -15.77
CA PHE A 50 -12.20 -23.87 -15.39
C PHE A 50 -13.72 -23.99 -15.42
N PHE A 51 -14.44 -22.93 -15.03
CA PHE A 51 -15.90 -22.93 -14.97
C PHE A 51 -16.56 -22.77 -16.35
N ASP A 52 -16.10 -21.81 -17.14
CA ASP A 52 -16.69 -21.45 -18.44
C ASP A 52 -16.20 -22.35 -19.57
N ASP A 53 -14.89 -22.63 -19.61
CA ASP A 53 -14.23 -23.25 -20.77
C ASP A 53 -13.76 -24.69 -20.50
N GLY A 54 -13.76 -25.10 -19.24
CA GLY A 54 -13.38 -26.43 -18.78
C GLY A 54 -11.86 -26.64 -18.63
N GLU A 55 -11.50 -27.76 -17.99
CA GLU A 55 -10.10 -28.11 -17.69
C GLU A 55 -9.27 -28.31 -18.94
N ASP A 56 -9.80 -28.95 -19.99
CA ASP A 56 -9.04 -29.22 -21.22
C ASP A 56 -8.53 -27.92 -21.89
N ARG A 57 -9.36 -26.87 -21.87
CA ARG A 57 -8.97 -25.55 -22.39
C ARG A 57 -7.88 -24.93 -21.52
N PHE A 58 -8.04 -24.98 -20.19
CA PHE A 58 -7.02 -24.49 -19.26
C PHE A 58 -5.68 -25.21 -19.48
N ARG A 59 -5.67 -26.54 -19.61
CA ARG A 59 -4.46 -27.32 -19.87
C ARG A 59 -3.83 -26.98 -21.22
N ALA A 60 -4.62 -26.68 -22.24
CA ALA A 60 -4.07 -26.20 -23.52
C ALA A 60 -3.36 -24.84 -23.39
N LEU A 61 -3.95 -23.89 -22.63
CA LEU A 61 -3.34 -22.59 -22.37
C LEU A 61 -2.08 -22.71 -21.48
N GLU A 62 -2.12 -23.54 -20.44
CA GLU A 62 -0.99 -23.81 -19.54
C GLU A 62 0.22 -24.33 -20.35
N ARG A 63 0.01 -25.30 -21.25
CA ARG A 63 1.07 -25.84 -22.12
C ARG A 63 1.63 -24.82 -23.11
N GLN A 64 0.80 -23.91 -23.61
CA GLN A 64 1.25 -22.86 -24.52
C GLN A 64 2.08 -21.82 -23.77
N ALA A 65 1.62 -21.38 -22.59
CA ALA A 65 2.33 -20.44 -21.74
C ALA A 65 3.72 -20.96 -21.33
N VAL A 66 3.82 -22.24 -20.96
CA VAL A 66 5.12 -22.87 -20.66
C VAL A 66 6.03 -22.86 -21.88
N ARG A 67 5.53 -23.25 -23.06
CA ARG A 67 6.31 -23.25 -24.30
C ARG A 67 6.89 -21.86 -24.62
N ASP A 68 6.03 -20.85 -24.58
CA ASP A 68 6.42 -19.47 -24.89
C ASP A 68 7.42 -18.93 -23.85
N ALA A 69 7.19 -19.19 -22.56
CA ALA A 69 8.07 -18.74 -21.50
C ALA A 69 9.45 -19.41 -21.55
N VAL A 70 9.50 -20.71 -21.86
CA VAL A 70 10.75 -21.48 -21.98
C VAL A 70 11.61 -21.02 -23.17
N ASP A 71 10.98 -20.55 -24.25
CA ASP A 71 11.65 -20.05 -25.44
C ASP A 71 12.08 -18.58 -25.31
N GLN A 72 11.24 -17.74 -24.71
CA GLN A 72 11.39 -16.28 -24.74
C GLN A 72 12.02 -15.68 -23.47
N HIS A 73 12.01 -16.39 -22.35
CA HIS A 73 12.49 -15.86 -21.06
C HIS A 73 13.88 -16.40 -20.71
N THR A 74 14.77 -15.51 -20.25
CA THR A 74 16.14 -15.86 -19.86
C THR A 74 16.43 -15.71 -18.37
N GLY A 75 15.43 -15.32 -17.57
CA GLY A 75 15.57 -15.12 -16.13
C GLY A 75 14.98 -16.24 -15.29
N VAL A 76 14.37 -15.88 -14.17
CA VAL A 76 13.69 -16.84 -13.28
C VAL A 76 12.26 -17.06 -13.79
N LEU A 77 11.90 -18.32 -14.04
CA LEU A 77 10.59 -18.73 -14.54
C LEU A 77 9.86 -19.55 -13.48
N ALA A 78 8.67 -19.15 -13.05
CA ALA A 78 7.79 -20.00 -12.23
C ALA A 78 6.71 -20.67 -13.08
N LEU A 79 6.49 -21.97 -12.85
CA LEU A 79 5.43 -22.72 -13.52
C LEU A 79 4.21 -22.92 -12.64
N GLY A 80 3.04 -22.99 -13.28
CA GLY A 80 1.79 -23.39 -12.63
C GLY A 80 1.90 -24.76 -11.96
N GLY A 81 1.23 -24.94 -10.82
CA GLY A 81 1.34 -26.16 -10.03
C GLY A 81 0.86 -27.43 -10.75
N GLY A 82 0.10 -27.30 -11.84
CA GLY A 82 -0.34 -28.43 -12.68
C GLY A 82 0.52 -28.67 -13.92
N ALA A 83 1.46 -27.78 -14.24
CA ALA A 83 2.19 -27.80 -15.51
C ALA A 83 2.97 -29.11 -15.74
N VAL A 84 3.52 -29.70 -14.67
CA VAL A 84 4.27 -30.97 -14.73
C VAL A 84 3.41 -32.19 -15.06
N LEU A 85 2.08 -32.08 -15.04
CA LEU A 85 1.19 -33.19 -15.42
C LEU A 85 1.30 -33.52 -16.92
N ASP A 86 1.61 -32.52 -17.74
CA ASP A 86 1.77 -32.70 -19.18
C ASP A 86 3.18 -33.19 -19.54
N GLU A 87 3.23 -34.23 -20.38
CA GLU A 87 4.49 -34.87 -20.79
C GLU A 87 5.35 -33.97 -21.68
N GLU A 88 4.72 -33.14 -22.52
CA GLU A 88 5.45 -32.20 -23.38
C GLU A 88 6.13 -31.10 -22.55
N THR A 89 5.45 -30.57 -21.53
CA THR A 89 6.06 -29.68 -20.53
C THR A 89 7.27 -30.33 -19.88
N ARG A 90 7.18 -31.59 -19.41
CA ARG A 90 8.33 -32.27 -18.79
C ARG A 90 9.50 -32.43 -19.78
N ALA A 91 9.22 -32.75 -21.04
CA ALA A 91 10.24 -32.82 -22.08
C ALA A 91 10.94 -31.48 -22.35
N LEU A 92 10.22 -30.34 -22.27
CA LEU A 92 10.80 -29.00 -22.43
C LEU A 92 11.72 -28.60 -21.26
N LEU A 93 11.47 -29.15 -20.08
CA LEU A 93 12.25 -28.90 -18.86
C LEU A 93 13.48 -29.79 -18.73
N ALA A 94 13.56 -30.89 -19.49
CA ALA A 94 14.67 -31.81 -19.45
C ALA A 94 16.02 -31.11 -19.73
N GLY A 95 16.98 -31.29 -18.82
CA GLY A 95 18.33 -30.70 -18.93
C GLY A 95 18.42 -29.21 -18.57
N ARG A 96 17.35 -28.61 -18.03
CA ARG A 96 17.34 -27.22 -17.53
C ARG A 96 17.55 -27.14 -16.01
N PRO A 97 17.95 -25.98 -15.47
CA PRO A 97 18.10 -25.76 -14.03
C PRO A 97 16.72 -25.63 -13.35
N VAL A 98 16.05 -26.76 -13.19
CA VAL A 98 14.73 -26.82 -12.56
C VAL A 98 14.90 -27.03 -11.06
N VAL A 99 14.24 -26.20 -10.26
CA VAL A 99 14.22 -26.30 -8.80
C VAL A 99 12.83 -26.66 -8.34
N TYR A 100 12.71 -27.83 -7.70
CA TYR A 100 11.50 -28.25 -7.03
C TYR A 100 11.44 -27.66 -5.63
N LEU A 101 10.50 -26.74 -5.40
CA LEU A 101 10.14 -26.28 -4.07
C LEU A 101 9.19 -27.29 -3.44
N SER A 102 9.62 -27.93 -2.36
CA SER A 102 8.84 -28.93 -1.62
C SER A 102 8.35 -28.36 -0.29
N MET A 103 7.18 -28.81 0.16
CA MET A 103 6.67 -28.56 1.51
C MET A 103 5.94 -29.76 2.08
N ASP A 104 5.91 -29.87 3.41
CA ASP A 104 5.14 -30.88 4.12
C ASP A 104 3.63 -30.56 4.08
N VAL A 105 2.81 -31.59 4.24
CA VAL A 105 1.35 -31.55 4.35
C VAL A 105 0.91 -30.60 5.44
N ASP A 106 1.58 -30.59 6.61
CA ASP A 106 1.19 -29.72 7.71
C ASP A 106 1.49 -28.23 7.40
N GLU A 107 2.57 -27.94 6.68
CA GLU A 107 2.87 -26.59 6.20
C GLU A 107 1.93 -26.15 5.08
N ALA A 108 1.60 -27.05 4.16
CA ALA A 108 0.65 -26.78 3.10
C ALA A 108 -0.75 -26.45 3.66
N VAL A 109 -1.19 -27.14 4.72
CA VAL A 109 -2.46 -26.85 5.41
C VAL A 109 -2.43 -25.46 6.06
N ARG A 110 -1.30 -25.04 6.64
CA ARG A 110 -1.12 -23.69 7.19
C ARG A 110 -1.16 -22.61 6.11
N ARG A 111 -0.41 -22.79 5.02
CA ARG A 111 -0.24 -21.77 3.96
C ARG A 111 -1.40 -21.65 2.98
N VAL A 112 -2.05 -22.76 2.63
CA VAL A 112 -3.11 -22.77 1.60
C VAL A 112 -4.47 -22.34 2.15
N GLY A 113 -4.62 -22.19 3.48
CA GLY A 113 -5.81 -21.60 4.11
C GLY A 113 -7.11 -22.33 3.74
N LEU A 114 -7.36 -23.47 4.39
CA LEU A 114 -8.49 -24.35 4.07
C LEU A 114 -9.86 -23.86 4.60
N ASN A 115 -10.24 -22.63 4.28
CA ASN A 115 -11.57 -22.08 4.55
C ASN A 115 -12.00 -21.08 3.47
N THR A 116 -12.08 -21.51 2.21
CA THR A 116 -12.94 -20.87 1.18
C THR A 116 -13.20 -21.83 0.01
N ALA A 117 -14.40 -21.75 -0.56
CA ALA A 117 -15.01 -22.72 -1.47
C ALA A 117 -14.17 -23.08 -2.71
N ARG A 118 -13.71 -24.34 -2.79
CA ARG A 118 -13.35 -25.04 -4.05
C ARG A 118 -13.81 -26.51 -3.98
N PRO A 119 -14.44 -27.09 -5.01
CA PRO A 119 -15.14 -28.39 -4.93
C PRO A 119 -14.25 -29.63 -4.70
N LEU A 120 -12.92 -29.50 -4.80
CA LEU A 120 -11.99 -30.63 -4.69
C LEU A 120 -11.41 -30.86 -3.29
N LEU A 121 -11.72 -30.02 -2.29
CA LEU A 121 -11.09 -30.09 -0.95
C LEU A 121 -12.06 -30.15 0.25
N ALA A 122 -13.36 -30.30 0.02
CA ALA A 122 -14.38 -30.01 1.03
C ALA A 122 -14.61 -31.08 2.12
N VAL A 123 -14.01 -32.28 2.04
CA VAL A 123 -14.38 -33.39 2.96
C VAL A 123 -13.19 -33.95 3.76
N ASN A 124 -11.94 -33.81 3.31
CA ASN A 124 -10.76 -34.11 4.11
C ASN A 124 -9.50 -33.51 3.47
N PRO A 125 -9.21 -32.21 3.70
CA PRO A 125 -8.15 -31.50 3.00
C PRO A 125 -6.76 -32.13 3.11
N ARG A 126 -6.42 -32.66 4.29
CA ARG A 126 -5.15 -33.35 4.54
C ARG A 126 -5.02 -34.61 3.67
N ARG A 127 -6.10 -35.38 3.55
CA ARG A 127 -6.13 -36.58 2.72
C ARG A 127 -6.05 -36.25 1.23
N GLN A 128 -6.84 -35.28 0.77
CA GLN A 128 -6.86 -34.88 -0.64
C GLN A 128 -5.55 -34.22 -1.07
N TRP A 129 -4.92 -33.44 -0.19
CA TRP A 129 -3.57 -32.92 -0.42
C TRP A 129 -2.54 -34.03 -0.51
N ARG A 130 -2.58 -35.03 0.39
CA ARG A 130 -1.71 -36.21 0.29
C ARG A 130 -1.91 -36.96 -1.01
N GLU A 131 -3.15 -37.29 -1.38
CA GLU A 131 -3.46 -37.97 -2.65
C GLU A 131 -2.97 -37.16 -3.87
N LEU A 132 -3.12 -35.83 -3.85
CA LEU A 132 -2.62 -34.94 -4.90
C LEU A 132 -1.08 -34.94 -4.97
N MET A 133 -0.41 -34.90 -3.82
CA MET A 133 1.06 -34.89 -3.75
C MET A 133 1.66 -36.25 -4.08
N ASP A 134 1.03 -37.35 -3.69
CA ASP A 134 1.46 -38.71 -4.04
C ASP A 134 1.44 -38.91 -5.56
N ALA A 135 0.47 -38.30 -6.26
CA ALA A 135 0.40 -38.33 -7.72
C ALA A 135 1.41 -37.40 -8.40
N ARG A 136 1.70 -36.22 -7.83
CA ARG A 136 2.52 -35.17 -8.48
C ARG A 136 3.99 -35.17 -8.09
N ARG A 137 4.35 -35.65 -6.89
CA ARG A 137 5.73 -35.67 -6.39
C ARG A 137 6.70 -36.38 -7.34
N PRO A 138 6.40 -37.58 -7.87
CA PRO A 138 7.29 -38.25 -8.81
C PRO A 138 7.57 -37.40 -10.06
N LEU A 139 6.58 -36.62 -10.51
CA LEU A 139 6.71 -35.76 -11.69
C LEU A 139 7.50 -34.49 -11.41
N TYR A 140 7.40 -33.92 -10.20
CA TYR A 140 8.28 -32.82 -9.79
C TYR A 140 9.73 -33.29 -9.65
N GLU A 141 9.94 -34.44 -9.03
CA GLU A 141 11.27 -35.05 -8.85
C GLU A 141 11.89 -35.46 -10.19
N GLU A 142 11.08 -35.93 -11.16
CA GLU A 142 11.52 -36.26 -12.53
C GLU A 142 12.19 -35.07 -13.24
N VAL A 143 11.61 -33.87 -13.11
CA VAL A 143 12.12 -32.67 -13.79
C VAL A 143 13.14 -31.90 -12.99
N ALA A 144 13.23 -32.11 -11.67
CA ALA A 144 14.07 -31.32 -10.77
C ALA A 144 15.56 -31.63 -10.94
N ALA A 145 16.36 -30.58 -11.14
CA ALA A 145 17.80 -30.66 -10.94
C ALA A 145 18.16 -30.59 -9.44
N VAL A 146 17.40 -29.80 -8.67
CA VAL A 146 17.57 -29.62 -7.22
C VAL A 146 16.20 -29.58 -6.54
N THR A 147 16.10 -30.14 -5.34
CA THR A 147 14.93 -29.98 -4.47
C THR A 147 15.28 -29.12 -3.25
N VAL A 148 14.46 -28.11 -2.96
CA VAL A 148 14.62 -27.21 -1.81
C VAL A 148 13.34 -27.19 -0.98
N THR A 149 13.44 -27.51 0.31
CA THR A 149 12.30 -27.39 1.22
C THR A 149 12.05 -25.93 1.61
N THR A 150 10.76 -25.58 1.66
CA THR A 150 10.26 -24.27 2.12
C THR A 150 9.69 -24.31 3.53
N ASP A 151 9.70 -25.46 4.19
CA ASP A 151 9.11 -25.67 5.51
C ASP A 151 9.87 -24.86 6.57
N GLU A 152 9.15 -24.02 7.33
CA GLU A 152 9.71 -23.20 8.43
C GLU A 152 10.86 -22.27 8.02
N ARG A 153 10.96 -21.96 6.72
CA ARG A 153 11.99 -21.09 6.15
C ARG A 153 11.39 -19.83 5.56
N ALA A 154 12.04 -18.71 5.79
CA ALA A 154 11.70 -17.45 5.14
C ALA A 154 12.00 -17.54 3.63
N PRO A 155 11.24 -16.86 2.75
CA PRO A 155 11.50 -16.85 1.31
C PRO A 155 12.95 -16.49 0.95
N GLU A 156 13.59 -15.61 1.72
CA GLU A 156 14.99 -15.20 1.58
C GLU A 156 15.98 -16.34 1.82
N GLU A 157 15.69 -17.21 2.78
CA GLU A 157 16.49 -18.39 3.08
C GLU A 157 16.31 -19.45 2.00
N VAL A 158 15.08 -19.61 1.50
CA VAL A 158 14.79 -20.51 0.38
C VAL A 158 15.52 -20.03 -0.88
N ALA A 159 15.45 -18.74 -1.21
CA ALA A 159 16.20 -18.15 -2.32
C ALA A 159 17.71 -18.34 -2.16
N GLN A 160 18.25 -18.15 -0.96
CA GLN A 160 19.65 -18.41 -0.64
C GLN A 160 20.04 -19.87 -0.92
N ALA A 161 19.27 -20.83 -0.41
CA ALA A 161 19.55 -22.26 -0.63
C ALA A 161 19.47 -22.66 -2.10
N ILE A 162 18.64 -22.00 -2.90
CA ILE A 162 18.56 -22.25 -4.35
C ILE A 162 19.83 -21.75 -5.05
N ILE A 163 20.30 -20.55 -4.70
CA ILE A 163 21.53 -19.98 -5.25
C ILE A 163 22.73 -20.88 -4.91
N GLU A 164 22.83 -21.30 -3.65
CA GLU A 164 23.89 -22.21 -3.18
C GLU A 164 23.83 -23.56 -3.88
N ALA A 165 22.64 -24.17 -3.99
CA ALA A 165 22.49 -25.50 -4.58
C ALA A 165 22.69 -25.51 -6.11
N LEU A 166 22.51 -24.38 -6.78
CA LEU A 166 22.81 -24.20 -8.21
C LEU A 166 24.21 -23.61 -8.47
N GLU A 167 25.01 -23.39 -7.42
CA GLU A 167 26.35 -22.78 -7.47
C GLU A 167 26.40 -21.47 -8.26
N LEU A 168 25.36 -20.64 -8.13
CA LEU A 168 25.24 -19.39 -8.89
C LEU A 168 26.06 -18.27 -8.21
N PRO A 169 26.78 -17.42 -8.98
CA PRO A 169 27.60 -16.35 -8.41
C PRO A 169 26.73 -15.27 -7.78
N GLU A 170 26.80 -15.15 -6.45
CA GLU A 170 26.22 -14.01 -5.74
C GLU A 170 27.05 -12.74 -5.95
N ARG A 171 26.38 -11.58 -5.93
CA ARG A 171 27.07 -10.31 -5.73
C ARG A 171 27.49 -10.18 -4.25
N THR A 172 28.68 -10.67 -3.90
CA THR A 172 29.22 -10.62 -2.52
C THR A 172 29.77 -9.23 -2.14
N GLY A 173 29.41 -8.72 -0.96
CA GLY A 173 29.93 -7.47 -0.35
C GLY A 173 31.28 -7.59 0.38
N GLY A 174 31.85 -6.44 0.81
CA GLY A 174 33.12 -6.30 1.57
C GLY A 174 32.97 -5.54 2.92
N PRO A 175 34.02 -5.43 3.77
CA PRO A 175 33.90 -5.35 5.25
C PRO A 175 33.85 -3.93 5.89
N VAL A 176 33.18 -3.88 7.07
CA VAL A 176 33.00 -2.87 8.15
C VAL A 176 33.36 -1.39 7.87
N PRO A 177 32.47 -0.41 8.13
CA PRO A 177 32.57 0.89 7.50
C PRO A 177 33.50 1.88 8.20
N SER A 178 34.25 2.64 7.40
CA SER A 178 35.00 3.82 7.84
C SER A 178 34.11 5.07 7.86
N ASP A 179 34.51 6.14 8.56
CA ASP A 179 33.72 7.39 8.66
C ASP A 179 33.40 8.09 7.31
N GLN A 180 33.94 7.60 6.19
CA GLN A 180 33.54 8.00 4.84
C GLN A 180 32.23 7.33 4.35
N GLU A 181 31.75 6.27 5.02
CA GLU A 181 30.50 5.54 4.70
C GLU A 181 29.26 6.08 5.38
N LYS A 182 29.38 7.01 6.35
CA LYS A 182 28.24 7.85 6.76
C LYS A 182 27.73 8.72 5.60
N SER A 183 28.58 8.99 4.61
CA SER A 183 28.24 9.71 3.38
C SER A 183 27.70 8.81 2.25
N ARG A 184 27.59 7.49 2.44
CA ARG A 184 27.05 6.53 1.45
C ARG A 184 25.71 5.88 1.84
N MET A 185 25.10 6.26 2.96
CA MET A 185 23.69 5.94 3.31
C MET A 185 22.65 6.66 2.41
N THR A 186 23.05 7.20 1.26
CA THR A 186 22.27 8.10 0.41
C THR A 186 21.95 7.56 -0.99
N GLU A 187 22.14 6.27 -1.27
CA GLU A 187 21.65 5.66 -2.52
C GLU A 187 20.77 4.43 -2.22
N GLN A 188 19.67 4.63 -1.50
CA GLN A 188 18.48 3.82 -1.75
C GLN A 188 17.91 4.32 -3.08
N GLY A 189 17.79 3.44 -4.08
CA GLY A 189 17.16 3.79 -5.35
C GLY A 189 15.72 4.26 -5.15
N THR A 190 15.21 5.09 -6.05
CA THR A 190 13.82 5.56 -6.02
C THR A 190 12.86 4.39 -6.24
N THR A 191 12.05 4.08 -5.23
CA THR A 191 10.94 3.13 -5.35
C THR A 191 9.78 3.79 -6.10
N ARG A 192 9.25 3.13 -7.13
CA ARG A 192 8.09 3.59 -7.90
C ARG A 192 6.90 2.67 -7.64
N ILE A 193 5.82 3.21 -7.09
CA ILE A 193 4.58 2.49 -6.82
C ILE A 193 3.53 2.96 -7.82
N GLN A 194 3.00 2.05 -8.62
CA GLN A 194 1.97 2.35 -9.63
C GLN A 194 0.59 2.45 -8.99
N ILE A 195 -0.19 3.44 -9.42
CA ILE A 195 -1.62 3.53 -9.14
C ILE A 195 -2.36 3.46 -10.47
N ALA A 196 -3.18 2.41 -10.63
CA ALA A 196 -3.90 2.19 -11.85
C ALA A 196 -4.96 3.27 -12.07
N GLY A 197 -5.13 3.68 -13.34
CA GLY A 197 -6.21 4.57 -13.72
C GLY A 197 -7.56 3.87 -13.62
N THR A 198 -8.58 4.58 -13.15
CA THR A 198 -9.98 4.16 -13.25
C THR A 198 -10.69 4.86 -14.41
N ALA A 199 -11.95 4.49 -14.70
CA ALA A 199 -12.71 5.09 -15.78
C ALA A 199 -12.75 6.64 -15.68
N GLY A 200 -12.07 7.31 -16.62
CA GLY A 200 -11.97 8.77 -16.69
C GLY A 200 -10.77 9.39 -15.96
N THR A 201 -9.80 8.60 -15.51
CA THR A 201 -8.56 9.08 -14.85
C THR A 201 -7.35 8.32 -15.35
N ASP A 202 -6.24 9.02 -15.60
CA ASP A 202 -4.98 8.41 -16.01
C ASP A 202 -4.28 7.71 -14.82
N PRO A 203 -3.48 6.65 -15.08
CA PRO A 203 -2.59 6.10 -14.06
C PRO A 203 -1.52 7.12 -13.66
N TYR A 204 -0.98 6.98 -12.47
CA TYR A 204 0.11 7.82 -11.97
C TYR A 204 1.03 7.05 -11.03
N GLU A 205 2.23 7.60 -10.81
CA GLU A 205 3.24 7.01 -9.94
C GLU A 205 3.34 7.74 -8.61
N VAL A 206 3.61 6.98 -7.55
CA VAL A 206 4.12 7.48 -6.28
C VAL A 206 5.60 7.11 -6.19
N LEU A 207 6.47 8.12 -6.19
CA LEU A 207 7.92 7.95 -6.06
C LEU A 207 8.30 8.12 -4.59
N VAL A 208 9.02 7.15 -4.04
CA VAL A 208 9.51 7.16 -2.65
C VAL A 208 11.02 7.03 -2.68
N GLY A 209 11.71 7.88 -1.92
CA GLY A 209 13.17 7.96 -1.93
C GLY A 209 13.66 9.24 -1.31
N ARG A 210 14.95 9.55 -1.48
CA ARG A 210 15.55 10.81 -1.00
C ARG A 210 16.00 11.67 -2.16
N GLN A 211 15.93 12.98 -1.99
CA GLN A 211 16.39 13.97 -2.98
C GLN A 211 15.64 13.85 -4.32
N LEU A 212 14.32 13.71 -4.26
CA LEU A 212 13.45 13.43 -5.40
C LEU A 212 13.01 14.68 -6.18
N LEU A 213 13.35 15.89 -5.72
CA LEU A 213 12.93 17.12 -6.40
C LEU A 213 13.42 17.19 -7.86
N GLY A 214 14.53 16.52 -8.19
CA GLY A 214 15.03 16.40 -9.56
C GLY A 214 14.09 15.64 -10.51
N GLU A 215 13.08 14.91 -10.01
CA GLU A 215 12.07 14.21 -10.81
C GLU A 215 10.89 15.12 -11.20
N LEU A 216 10.75 16.31 -10.57
CA LEU A 216 9.65 17.25 -10.86
C LEU A 216 9.53 17.61 -12.36
N PRO A 217 10.62 17.92 -13.09
CA PRO A 217 10.51 18.29 -14.51
C PRO A 217 9.95 17.17 -15.37
N ASN A 218 10.33 15.92 -15.08
CA ASN A 218 9.78 14.74 -15.76
C ASN A 218 8.28 14.60 -15.52
N LEU A 219 7.83 14.82 -14.28
CA LEU A 219 6.41 14.78 -13.93
C LEU A 219 5.63 15.96 -14.52
N ILE A 220 6.22 17.15 -14.62
CA ILE A 220 5.60 18.33 -15.25
C ILE A 220 5.42 18.09 -16.75
N GLY A 221 6.45 17.57 -17.42
CA GLY A 221 6.49 17.30 -18.85
C GLY A 221 6.65 18.56 -19.71
N ASP A 222 6.73 18.35 -21.03
CA ASP A 222 7.18 19.39 -21.97
C ASP A 222 6.10 20.38 -22.43
N LEU A 223 4.83 20.10 -22.12
CA LEU A 223 3.69 20.92 -22.56
C LEU A 223 3.40 22.11 -21.65
N ALA A 224 3.87 22.06 -20.39
CA ALA A 224 3.63 23.10 -19.42
C ALA A 224 4.60 24.26 -19.66
N LYS A 225 4.07 25.48 -19.73
CA LYS A 225 4.90 26.69 -19.77
C LYS A 225 5.02 27.31 -18.39
N ARG A 226 3.94 27.26 -17.60
CA ARG A 226 3.86 27.80 -16.25
C ARG A 226 3.69 26.71 -15.22
N VAL A 227 4.26 26.97 -14.05
CA VAL A 227 4.13 26.12 -12.88
C VAL A 227 3.75 26.96 -11.68
N ALA A 228 2.68 26.59 -10.98
CA ALA A 228 2.28 27.24 -9.73
C ALA A 228 2.67 26.36 -8.55
N VAL A 229 3.64 26.80 -7.75
CA VAL A 229 4.13 26.11 -6.56
C VAL A 229 3.33 26.60 -5.35
N LEU A 230 2.41 25.78 -4.86
CA LEU A 230 1.61 26.07 -3.67
C LEU A 230 2.29 25.45 -2.46
N HIS A 231 2.59 26.26 -1.44
CA HIS A 231 3.29 25.80 -0.23
C HIS A 231 2.80 26.55 1.01
N PRO A 232 2.85 25.94 2.21
CA PRO A 232 2.51 26.64 3.44
C PRO A 232 3.59 27.67 3.82
N GLU A 233 3.24 28.63 4.68
CA GLU A 233 4.18 29.61 5.25
C GLU A 233 5.42 28.96 5.88
N ALA A 234 5.25 27.85 6.61
CA ALA A 234 6.34 27.12 7.25
C ALA A 234 7.36 26.52 6.25
N LEU A 235 7.01 26.42 4.97
CA LEU A 235 7.88 25.91 3.90
C LEU A 235 8.20 26.99 2.86
N ALA A 236 8.21 28.27 3.26
CA ALA A 236 8.50 29.38 2.37
C ALA A 236 9.85 29.24 1.64
N GLU A 237 10.91 28.84 2.37
CA GLU A 237 12.24 28.64 1.78
C GLU A 237 12.25 27.49 0.77
N THR A 238 11.62 26.35 1.10
CA THR A 238 11.50 25.20 0.19
C THR A 238 10.68 25.55 -1.06
N GLY A 239 9.54 26.23 -0.87
CA GLY A 239 8.66 26.64 -1.97
C GLY A 239 9.37 27.59 -2.94
N GLU A 240 10.10 28.57 -2.41
CA GLU A 240 10.87 29.51 -3.23
C GLU A 240 12.05 28.82 -3.93
N ALA A 241 12.76 27.92 -3.24
CA ALA A 241 13.85 27.15 -3.85
C ALA A 241 13.35 26.30 -5.04
N VAL A 242 12.20 25.63 -4.90
CA VAL A 242 11.60 24.88 -6.01
C VAL A 242 11.14 25.81 -7.14
N ARG A 243 10.59 26.99 -6.82
CA ARG A 243 10.22 28.00 -7.83
C ARG A 243 11.44 28.49 -8.62
N GLU A 244 12.55 28.78 -7.94
CA GLU A 244 13.81 29.22 -8.55
C GLU A 244 14.43 28.13 -9.43
N ASP A 245 14.46 26.88 -8.95
CA ASP A 245 14.96 25.75 -9.71
C ASP A 245 14.16 25.55 -11.01
N LEU A 246 12.82 25.52 -10.92
CA LEU A 246 11.96 25.42 -12.10
C LEU A 246 12.16 26.60 -13.06
N ALA A 247 12.34 27.82 -12.55
CA ALA A 247 12.63 28.98 -13.38
C ALA A 247 13.98 28.85 -14.11
N SER A 248 15.00 28.29 -13.47
CA SER A 248 16.31 28.04 -14.07
C SER A 248 16.25 27.03 -15.23
N GLN A 249 15.23 26.16 -15.22
CA GLN A 249 14.96 25.16 -16.26
C GLN A 249 14.04 25.68 -17.37
N GLY A 250 13.64 26.96 -17.31
CA GLY A 250 12.89 27.64 -18.36
C GLY A 250 11.38 27.70 -18.16
N TYR A 251 10.85 27.23 -17.02
CA TYR A 251 9.44 27.39 -16.68
C TYR A 251 9.14 28.81 -16.18
N GLU A 252 7.96 29.34 -16.54
CA GLU A 252 7.39 30.53 -15.89
C GLU A 252 6.79 30.12 -14.53
N ALA A 253 7.64 29.95 -13.52
CA ALA A 253 7.26 29.45 -12.20
C ALA A 253 6.86 30.58 -11.21
N ILE A 254 5.75 30.40 -10.51
CA ILE A 254 5.27 31.29 -9.43
C ILE A 254 5.12 30.51 -8.12
N ALA A 255 5.43 31.16 -7.00
CA ALA A 255 5.15 30.63 -5.67
C ALA A 255 3.88 31.27 -5.10
N ILE A 256 2.98 30.44 -4.56
CA ILE A 256 1.74 30.86 -3.91
C ILE A 256 1.80 30.34 -2.47
N GLN A 257 2.11 31.25 -1.55
CA GLN A 257 2.15 30.96 -0.13
C GLN A 257 0.74 30.80 0.44
N LEU A 258 0.53 29.75 1.23
CA LEU A 258 -0.72 29.40 1.88
C LEU A 258 -0.57 29.49 3.41
N PRO A 259 -1.66 29.69 4.17
CA PRO A 259 -1.64 29.51 5.61
C PRO A 259 -1.15 28.11 6.02
N ASN A 260 -0.72 27.95 7.27
CA ASN A 260 -0.27 26.66 7.77
C ASN A 260 -1.44 25.73 8.11
N ALA A 261 -1.22 24.41 7.93
CA ALA A 261 -2.13 23.36 8.37
C ALA A 261 -3.60 23.58 7.93
N GLU A 262 -4.56 23.36 8.82
CA GLU A 262 -6.00 23.41 8.53
C GLU A 262 -6.51 24.79 8.13
N GLU A 263 -5.80 25.87 8.46
CA GLU A 263 -6.17 27.23 8.05
C GLU A 263 -6.05 27.43 6.53
N ALA A 264 -5.26 26.59 5.84
CA ALA A 264 -5.18 26.59 4.38
C ALA A 264 -6.46 26.09 3.70
N LYS A 265 -7.26 25.29 4.39
CA LYS A 265 -8.39 24.56 3.80
C LYS A 265 -9.67 25.37 3.85
N THR A 266 -9.66 26.61 3.38
CA THR A 266 -10.87 27.44 3.29
C THR A 266 -11.16 27.83 1.84
N VAL A 267 -12.42 28.20 1.57
CA VAL A 267 -12.81 28.67 0.23
C VAL A 267 -12.13 29.98 -0.13
N GLU A 268 -11.82 30.83 0.85
CA GLU A 268 -11.11 32.09 0.66
C GLU A 268 -9.67 31.85 0.20
N VAL A 269 -8.99 30.85 0.76
CA VAL A 269 -7.64 30.45 0.33
C VAL A 269 -7.66 29.87 -1.08
N ALA A 270 -8.65 29.02 -1.40
CA ALA A 270 -8.84 28.52 -2.76
C ALA A 270 -9.11 29.66 -3.76
N ALA A 271 -9.93 30.63 -3.38
CA ALA A 271 -10.22 31.82 -4.19
C ALA A 271 -8.99 32.71 -4.40
N TYR A 272 -8.13 32.85 -3.38
CA TYR A 272 -6.84 33.50 -3.50
C TYR A 272 -5.95 32.80 -4.54
N CYS A 273 -5.88 31.48 -4.51
CA CYS A 273 -5.13 30.70 -5.49
C CYS A 273 -5.68 30.90 -6.92
N TRP A 274 -7.00 30.78 -7.12
CA TRP A 274 -7.62 31.00 -8.44
C TRP A 274 -7.37 32.41 -8.98
N LYS A 275 -7.36 33.43 -8.11
CA LYS A 275 -7.01 34.80 -8.49
C LYS A 275 -5.58 34.88 -9.01
N ALA A 276 -4.61 34.27 -8.32
CA ALA A 276 -3.21 34.24 -8.74
C ALA A 276 -3.03 33.52 -10.09
N LEU A 277 -3.68 32.36 -10.29
CA LEU A 277 -3.67 31.64 -11.56
C LEU A 277 -4.27 32.50 -12.70
N GLY A 278 -5.36 33.21 -12.45
CA GLY A 278 -5.97 34.10 -13.43
C GLY A 278 -5.08 35.28 -13.82
N GLN A 279 -4.43 35.91 -12.85
CA GLN A 279 -3.55 37.07 -13.07
C GLN A 279 -2.27 36.72 -13.83
N THR A 280 -1.81 35.47 -13.74
CA THR A 280 -0.62 34.97 -14.44
C THR A 280 -0.93 34.36 -15.80
N GLY A 281 -2.21 34.31 -16.20
CA GLY A 281 -2.63 33.73 -17.47
C GLY A 281 -2.46 32.21 -17.54
N PHE A 282 -2.58 31.53 -16.40
CA PHE A 282 -2.44 30.08 -16.28
C PHE A 282 -3.45 29.33 -17.15
N THR A 283 -2.96 28.38 -17.95
CA THR A 283 -3.73 27.69 -18.99
C THR A 283 -4.01 26.23 -18.63
N ARG A 284 -4.68 25.50 -19.53
CA ARG A 284 -5.03 24.08 -19.33
C ARG A 284 -3.84 23.12 -19.41
N THR A 285 -2.74 23.54 -20.02
CA THR A 285 -1.52 22.71 -20.16
C THR A 285 -0.52 22.97 -19.04
N ASP A 286 -0.72 24.03 -18.24
CA ASP A 286 0.13 24.40 -17.12
C ASP A 286 -0.14 23.51 -15.88
N VAL A 287 0.81 23.45 -14.95
CA VAL A 287 0.82 22.45 -13.86
C VAL A 287 0.90 23.08 -12.47
N ILE A 288 0.07 22.60 -11.55
CA ILE A 288 0.14 22.98 -10.13
C ILE A 288 1.03 22.00 -9.37
N VAL A 289 1.95 22.47 -8.53
CA VAL A 289 2.76 21.64 -7.62
C VAL A 289 2.40 22.01 -6.19
N GLY A 290 1.82 21.06 -5.44
CA GLY A 290 1.47 21.26 -4.03
C GLY A 290 2.52 20.68 -3.10
N ILE A 291 3.27 21.52 -2.38
CA ILE A 291 4.34 21.12 -1.46
C ILE A 291 3.90 21.34 -0.02
N GLY A 292 3.76 20.29 0.79
CA GLY A 292 3.34 20.42 2.18
C GLY A 292 2.72 19.17 2.77
N GLY A 293 2.10 19.29 3.95
CA GLY A 293 1.30 18.21 4.53
C GLY A 293 -0.06 18.03 3.83
N GLY A 294 -0.87 17.11 4.37
CA GLY A 294 -2.18 16.76 3.79
C GLY A 294 -3.11 17.96 3.53
N ALA A 295 -3.08 18.97 4.40
CA ALA A 295 -3.91 20.15 4.20
C ALA A 295 -3.52 20.98 2.96
N THR A 296 -2.22 21.10 2.69
CA THR A 296 -1.71 21.78 1.50
C THR A 296 -2.01 20.98 0.24
N THR A 297 -1.81 19.66 0.26
CA THR A 297 -2.10 18.82 -0.91
C THR A 297 -3.59 18.77 -1.23
N ASP A 298 -4.46 18.77 -0.20
CA ASP A 298 -5.92 18.81 -0.39
C ASP A 298 -6.38 20.09 -1.09
N VAL A 299 -5.93 21.26 -0.62
CA VAL A 299 -6.31 22.54 -1.23
C VAL A 299 -5.67 22.72 -2.60
N ALA A 300 -4.41 22.32 -2.79
CA ALA A 300 -3.74 22.39 -4.09
C ALA A 300 -4.44 21.50 -5.14
N GLY A 301 -4.79 20.27 -4.75
CA GLY A 301 -5.55 19.36 -5.60
C GLY A 301 -6.95 19.88 -5.90
N PHE A 302 -7.64 20.51 -4.94
CA PHE A 302 -8.98 21.08 -5.18
C PHE A 302 -8.93 22.31 -6.09
N VAL A 303 -7.92 23.17 -5.90
CA VAL A 303 -7.64 24.30 -6.81
C VAL A 303 -7.38 23.79 -8.22
N ALA A 304 -6.58 22.73 -8.38
CA ALA A 304 -6.31 22.10 -9.68
C ALA A 304 -7.57 21.49 -10.31
N ALA A 305 -8.40 20.81 -9.52
CA ALA A 305 -9.64 20.18 -9.98
C ALA A 305 -10.66 21.21 -10.51
N SER A 306 -10.67 22.40 -9.91
CA SER A 306 -11.67 23.44 -10.18
C SER A 306 -11.20 24.50 -11.17
N TRP A 307 -9.89 24.73 -11.28
CA TRP A 307 -9.33 25.70 -12.24
C TRP A 307 -9.52 25.21 -13.68
N LEU A 308 -10.16 26.02 -14.52
CA LEU A 308 -10.45 25.71 -15.92
C LEU A 308 -11.19 24.36 -16.16
N ARG A 309 -11.86 23.84 -15.12
CA ARG A 309 -12.51 22.52 -15.03
C ARG A 309 -11.55 21.33 -14.95
N GLY A 310 -10.35 21.55 -14.43
CA GLY A 310 -9.33 20.52 -14.24
C GLY A 310 -8.04 20.87 -14.96
N VAL A 311 -6.95 20.98 -14.19
CA VAL A 311 -5.58 21.02 -14.68
C VAL A 311 -4.74 19.96 -14.00
N ARG A 312 -3.61 19.60 -14.60
CA ARG A 312 -2.66 18.65 -14.02
C ARG A 312 -2.06 19.22 -12.74
N TRP A 313 -1.81 18.36 -11.78
CA TRP A 313 -1.11 18.74 -10.56
C TRP A 313 -0.21 17.62 -10.05
N ILE A 314 0.80 17.97 -9.26
CA ILE A 314 1.76 17.06 -8.64
C ILE A 314 1.71 17.30 -7.13
N ALA A 315 1.69 16.22 -6.36
CA ALA A 315 1.75 16.29 -4.90
C ALA A 315 3.19 16.05 -4.43
N VAL A 316 3.70 16.91 -3.57
CA VAL A 316 4.99 16.75 -2.89
C VAL A 316 4.74 16.75 -1.38
N PRO A 317 4.22 15.63 -0.82
CA PRO A 317 3.93 15.54 0.60
C PRO A 317 5.19 15.63 1.47
N THR A 318 5.16 16.47 2.50
CA THR A 318 6.30 16.69 3.42
C THR A 318 6.04 16.18 4.85
N THR A 319 4.94 15.46 5.05
CA THR A 319 4.62 14.80 6.33
C THR A 319 4.35 13.33 6.10
N VAL A 320 4.60 12.48 7.11
CA VAL A 320 4.30 11.04 7.04
C VAL A 320 2.83 10.82 6.65
N LEU A 321 1.90 11.50 7.32
CA LEU A 321 0.46 11.45 6.99
C LEU A 321 0.17 11.87 5.53
N GLY A 322 0.86 12.89 5.03
CA GLY A 322 0.75 13.32 3.63
C GLY A 322 1.20 12.23 2.66
N MET A 323 2.34 11.60 2.94
CA MET A 323 2.95 10.58 2.09
C MET A 323 2.13 9.30 2.01
N VAL A 324 1.68 8.78 3.16
CA VAL A 324 1.02 7.47 3.23
C VAL A 324 -0.49 7.54 3.02
N ASP A 325 -1.09 8.72 3.19
CA ASP A 325 -2.53 8.91 3.10
C ASP A 325 -2.89 10.09 2.18
N ALA A 326 -2.84 11.33 2.63
CA ALA A 326 -3.55 12.44 1.96
C ALA A 326 -3.17 12.67 0.48
N ALA A 327 -1.88 12.53 0.11
CA ALA A 327 -1.45 12.76 -1.28
C ALA A 327 -1.85 11.62 -2.23
N VAL A 328 -2.24 10.46 -1.70
CA VAL A 328 -2.52 9.25 -2.48
C VAL A 328 -4.03 9.03 -2.60
N GLY A 329 -4.51 8.88 -3.84
CA GLY A 329 -5.89 8.50 -4.14
C GLY A 329 -6.87 9.63 -4.46
N GLY A 330 -6.35 10.83 -4.74
CA GLY A 330 -7.08 11.89 -5.46
C GLY A 330 -8.27 12.51 -4.73
N LYS A 331 -8.49 12.22 -3.45
CA LYS A 331 -9.47 12.97 -2.64
C LYS A 331 -8.86 14.33 -2.34
N THR A 332 -9.52 15.39 -2.79
CA THR A 332 -9.08 16.76 -2.59
C THR A 332 -10.24 17.58 -2.06
N GLY A 333 -9.99 18.62 -1.27
CA GLY A 333 -11.09 19.40 -0.73
C GLY A 333 -10.70 20.50 0.23
N ILE A 334 -11.74 21.24 0.63
CA ILE A 334 -11.66 22.35 1.57
C ILE A 334 -12.71 22.16 2.67
N ASN A 335 -12.51 22.87 3.77
CA ASN A 335 -13.43 22.92 4.89
C ASN A 335 -14.42 24.07 4.69
N THR A 336 -15.63 23.89 5.22
CA THR A 336 -16.63 24.95 5.35
C THR A 336 -16.97 25.16 6.83
N ALA A 337 -17.78 26.17 7.14
CA ALA A 337 -18.25 26.39 8.50
C ALA A 337 -19.05 25.20 9.06
N GLU A 338 -19.66 24.41 8.16
CA GLU A 338 -20.50 23.26 8.47
C GLU A 338 -19.70 21.96 8.70
N GLY A 339 -18.44 21.89 8.24
CA GLY A 339 -17.58 20.72 8.46
C GLY A 339 -16.33 20.67 7.58
N LYS A 340 -15.42 19.74 7.92
CA LYS A 340 -14.22 19.46 7.13
C LYS A 340 -14.54 18.60 5.91
N ASN A 341 -13.82 18.81 4.81
CA ASN A 341 -13.84 17.95 3.61
C ASN A 341 -15.22 17.73 2.96
N LEU A 342 -16.24 18.51 3.31
CA LEU A 342 -17.59 18.38 2.75
C LEU A 342 -17.64 18.88 1.30
N VAL A 343 -16.76 19.81 0.93
CA VAL A 343 -16.63 20.37 -0.41
C VAL A 343 -15.30 19.93 -0.98
N GLY A 344 -15.34 19.20 -2.10
CA GLY A 344 -14.14 18.62 -2.68
C GLY A 344 -14.37 17.99 -4.06
N ALA A 345 -13.32 17.36 -4.57
CA ALA A 345 -13.33 16.63 -5.83
C ALA A 345 -12.44 15.40 -5.76
N PHE A 346 -12.82 14.36 -6.50
CA PHE A 346 -11.92 13.25 -6.84
C PHE A 346 -11.09 13.68 -8.06
N HIS A 347 -9.86 14.12 -7.83
CA HIS A 347 -8.93 14.62 -8.85
C HIS A 347 -7.52 14.06 -8.61
N PRO A 348 -7.19 12.89 -9.19
CA PRO A 348 -5.87 12.27 -9.03
C PRO A 348 -4.74 13.20 -9.50
N PRO A 349 -3.57 13.19 -8.82
CA PRO A 349 -2.39 13.89 -9.30
C PRO A 349 -1.80 13.19 -10.53
N ALA A 350 -0.96 13.90 -11.28
CA ALA A 350 -0.12 13.34 -12.33
C ALA A 350 1.08 12.55 -11.77
N GLY A 351 1.40 12.75 -10.49
CA GLY A 351 2.44 12.03 -9.76
C GLY A 351 2.54 12.52 -8.32
N VAL A 352 3.12 11.69 -7.45
CA VAL A 352 3.37 11.99 -6.04
C VAL A 352 4.85 11.80 -5.74
N LEU A 353 5.51 12.79 -5.15
CA LEU A 353 6.91 12.74 -4.74
C LEU A 353 7.04 12.68 -3.22
N CYS A 354 7.23 11.49 -2.69
CA CYS A 354 7.51 11.25 -1.27
C CYS A 354 9.02 11.33 -1.01
N ASP A 355 9.57 12.55 -0.97
CA ASP A 355 10.97 12.78 -0.61
C ASP A 355 11.18 12.64 0.90
N LEU A 356 11.75 11.52 1.32
CA LEU A 356 12.00 11.19 2.72
C LEU A 356 12.94 12.19 3.40
N ALA A 357 13.73 12.98 2.67
CA ALA A 357 14.55 14.04 3.26
C ALA A 357 13.69 15.15 3.90
N ALA A 358 12.45 15.34 3.44
CA ALA A 358 11.52 16.32 4.06
C ALA A 358 11.13 15.93 5.49
N LEU A 359 11.23 14.65 5.85
CA LEU A 359 10.86 14.15 7.17
C LEU A 359 11.93 14.49 8.23
N ASP A 360 13.17 14.78 7.83
CA ASP A 360 14.29 15.05 8.74
C ASP A 360 14.03 16.28 9.63
N SER A 361 13.26 17.26 9.12
CA SER A 361 12.85 18.46 9.85
C SER A 361 11.45 18.37 10.47
N LEU A 362 10.73 17.25 10.30
CA LEU A 362 9.35 17.12 10.77
C LEU A 362 9.32 16.98 12.30
N PRO A 363 8.48 17.75 13.02
CA PRO A 363 8.33 17.58 14.46
C PRO A 363 7.89 16.16 14.81
N VAL A 364 8.49 15.59 15.85
CA VAL A 364 8.24 14.19 16.27
C VAL A 364 6.76 13.87 16.46
N ASN A 365 5.97 14.81 16.99
CA ASN A 365 4.53 14.60 17.20
C ASN A 365 3.73 14.53 15.89
N ASP A 366 4.18 15.23 14.85
CA ASP A 366 3.56 15.17 13.51
C ASP A 366 4.01 13.90 12.77
N TYR A 367 5.25 13.46 12.98
CA TYR A 367 5.75 12.17 12.51
C TYR A 367 4.97 11.01 13.14
N VAL A 368 4.88 10.96 14.47
CA VAL A 368 4.15 9.92 15.22
C VAL A 368 2.67 9.94 14.88
N SER A 369 2.07 11.11 14.63
CA SER A 369 0.70 11.16 14.12
C SER A 369 0.53 10.46 12.78
N GLY A 370 1.53 10.46 11.89
CA GLY A 370 1.47 9.70 10.64
C GLY A 370 1.58 8.19 10.84
N MET A 371 2.25 7.75 11.91
CA MET A 371 2.38 6.32 12.22
C MET A 371 1.04 5.64 12.49
N ALA A 372 0.01 6.38 12.91
CA ALA A 372 -1.33 5.82 13.09
C ALA A 372 -1.89 5.24 11.77
N GLU A 373 -1.65 5.91 10.64
CA GLU A 373 -2.10 5.45 9.32
C GLU A 373 -1.28 4.27 8.80
N ILE A 374 0.03 4.27 9.08
CA ILE A 374 0.91 3.14 8.77
C ILE A 374 0.45 1.90 9.57
N ILE A 375 0.26 2.03 10.88
CA ILE A 375 -0.21 0.93 11.73
C ILE A 375 -1.61 0.47 11.31
N LYS A 376 -2.51 1.39 10.93
CA LYS A 376 -3.82 1.05 10.35
C LYS A 376 -3.67 0.15 9.12
N ALA A 377 -2.78 0.53 8.18
CA ALA A 377 -2.49 -0.30 7.00
C ALA A 377 -2.01 -1.71 7.39
N GLY A 378 -1.24 -1.81 8.48
CA GLY A 378 -0.80 -3.09 9.02
C GLY A 378 -1.92 -3.99 9.54
N PHE A 379 -2.88 -3.41 10.27
CA PHE A 379 -4.03 -4.15 10.77
C PHE A 379 -5.02 -4.57 9.69
N ILE A 380 -5.24 -3.72 8.68
CA ILE A 380 -6.26 -3.97 7.64
C ILE A 380 -5.74 -4.81 6.46
N ALA A 381 -4.43 -4.86 6.21
CA ALA A 381 -3.90 -5.50 5.00
C ALA A 381 -2.49 -6.11 5.13
N ASP A 382 -1.50 -5.41 5.67
CA ASP A 382 -0.09 -5.85 5.64
C ASP A 382 0.51 -6.05 7.05
N PRO A 383 0.37 -7.23 7.68
CA PRO A 383 0.86 -7.47 9.04
C PRO A 383 2.37 -7.26 9.22
N VAL A 384 3.16 -7.30 8.14
CA VAL A 384 4.61 -7.04 8.22
C VAL A 384 4.89 -5.62 8.72
N ILE A 385 4.00 -4.66 8.43
CA ILE A 385 4.09 -3.31 9.01
C ILE A 385 4.08 -3.38 10.55
N LEU A 386 3.21 -4.21 11.12
CA LEU A 386 3.11 -4.36 12.57
C LEU A 386 4.38 -5.01 13.12
N ASP A 387 4.87 -6.07 12.47
CA ASP A 387 6.09 -6.77 12.87
C ASP A 387 7.32 -5.84 12.85
N LEU A 388 7.44 -4.99 11.83
CA LEU A 388 8.52 -3.99 11.73
C LEU A 388 8.45 -2.94 12.84
N VAL A 389 7.25 -2.40 13.13
CA VAL A 389 7.06 -1.43 14.22
C VAL A 389 7.38 -2.06 15.58
N GLU A 390 6.96 -3.31 15.81
CA GLU A 390 7.22 -4.04 17.05
C GLU A 390 8.69 -4.41 17.23
N SER A 391 9.42 -4.67 16.14
CA SER A 391 10.84 -5.01 16.19
C SER A 391 11.72 -3.83 16.64
N ASP A 392 11.34 -2.60 16.31
CA ASP A 392 12.01 -1.38 16.75
C ASP A 392 11.04 -0.19 16.88
N PRO A 393 10.28 -0.13 18.00
CA PRO A 393 9.32 0.95 18.22
C PRO A 393 9.95 2.34 18.31
N GLN A 394 11.22 2.45 18.73
CA GLN A 394 11.87 3.76 18.81
C GLN A 394 12.37 4.22 17.44
N GLY A 395 12.92 3.32 16.62
CA GLY A 395 13.24 3.58 15.23
C GLY A 395 12.01 3.96 14.41
N ALA A 396 10.87 3.32 14.66
CA ALA A 396 9.60 3.63 14.00
C ALA A 396 9.06 5.04 14.30
N ARG A 397 9.63 5.79 15.26
CA ARG A 397 9.20 7.15 15.64
C ARG A 397 10.04 8.27 15.02
N THR A 398 11.01 7.92 14.19
CA THR A 398 11.98 8.88 13.66
C THR A 398 12.29 8.62 12.19
N PRO A 399 12.53 9.66 11.38
CA PRO A 399 12.95 9.50 9.98
C PRO A 399 14.27 8.73 9.83
N ALA A 400 15.11 8.72 10.86
CA ALA A 400 16.38 7.98 10.87
C ALA A 400 16.25 6.49 11.19
N GLY A 401 15.03 5.99 11.44
CA GLY A 401 14.77 4.60 11.74
C GLY A 401 15.14 3.67 10.58
N PRO A 402 15.64 2.45 10.86
CA PRO A 402 16.08 1.51 9.82
C PRO A 402 14.93 1.07 8.89
N HIS A 403 13.69 1.09 9.38
CA HIS A 403 12.51 0.65 8.66
C HIS A 403 11.66 1.79 8.07
N THR A 404 12.07 3.06 8.20
CA THR A 404 11.24 4.21 7.82
C THR A 404 10.79 4.17 6.36
N ALA A 405 11.73 3.93 5.43
CA ALA A 405 11.39 3.84 4.01
C ALA A 405 10.42 2.68 3.73
N GLU A 406 10.70 1.49 4.27
CA GLU A 406 9.87 0.30 4.08
C GLU A 406 8.45 0.47 4.65
N LEU A 407 8.31 1.05 5.85
CA LEU A 407 7.02 1.33 6.46
C LEU A 407 6.16 2.27 5.61
N ILE A 408 6.77 3.32 5.06
CA ILE A 408 6.10 4.28 4.17
C ILE A 408 5.71 3.59 2.85
N GLU A 409 6.63 2.84 2.24
CA GLU A 409 6.39 2.13 0.97
C GLU A 409 5.27 1.10 1.10
N ARG A 410 5.28 0.27 2.15
CA ARG A 410 4.23 -0.73 2.41
C ARG A 410 2.88 -0.07 2.62
N SER A 411 2.83 0.99 3.42
CA SER A 411 1.58 1.72 3.65
C SER A 411 1.04 2.35 2.36
N ILE A 412 1.91 2.89 1.51
CA ILE A 412 1.52 3.43 0.20
C ILE A 412 1.01 2.30 -0.72
N ARG A 413 1.65 1.13 -0.74
CA ARG A 413 1.22 -0.04 -1.54
C ARG A 413 -0.18 -0.51 -1.15
N VAL A 414 -0.45 -0.64 0.15
CA VAL A 414 -1.80 -0.97 0.65
C VAL A 414 -2.83 0.04 0.12
N LYS A 415 -2.53 1.33 0.21
CA LYS A 415 -3.43 2.36 -0.28
C LYS A 415 -3.57 2.37 -1.81
N ALA A 416 -2.48 2.14 -2.53
CA ALA A 416 -2.45 2.07 -4.00
C ALA A 416 -3.33 0.93 -4.51
N GLU A 417 -3.28 -0.24 -3.89
CA GLU A 417 -4.10 -1.39 -4.26
C GLU A 417 -5.60 -1.11 -4.07
N VAL A 418 -5.97 -0.56 -2.90
CA VAL A 418 -7.36 -0.19 -2.60
C VAL A 418 -7.87 0.90 -3.54
N VAL A 419 -7.10 1.96 -3.77
CA VAL A 419 -7.48 3.08 -4.64
C VAL A 419 -7.60 2.65 -6.10
N SER A 420 -6.69 1.79 -6.58
CA SER A 420 -6.71 1.26 -7.95
C SER A 420 -7.98 0.45 -8.22
N SER A 421 -8.48 -0.26 -7.20
CA SER A 421 -9.72 -1.03 -7.29
C SER A 421 -10.99 -0.18 -7.11
N ASP A 422 -10.94 0.91 -6.33
CA ASP A 422 -12.11 1.70 -5.95
C ASP A 422 -11.78 3.18 -5.70
N LEU A 423 -11.55 3.95 -6.77
CA LEU A 423 -11.22 5.38 -6.66
C LEU A 423 -12.35 6.21 -6.01
N LYS A 424 -13.63 5.89 -6.23
CA LYS A 424 -14.75 6.74 -5.78
C LYS A 424 -15.41 6.27 -4.48
N GLU A 425 -14.78 5.35 -3.76
CA GLU A 425 -15.28 4.84 -2.47
C GLU A 425 -16.69 4.28 -2.56
N SER A 426 -16.91 3.43 -3.57
CA SER A 426 -18.19 2.75 -3.81
C SER A 426 -18.23 1.31 -3.27
N GLY A 427 -17.12 0.80 -2.73
CA GLY A 427 -16.99 -0.55 -2.19
C GLY A 427 -15.77 -0.70 -1.27
N LEU A 428 -14.71 -1.36 -1.76
CA LEU A 428 -13.55 -1.78 -0.96
C LEU A 428 -12.88 -0.62 -0.21
N ARG A 429 -12.88 0.60 -0.75
CA ARG A 429 -12.18 1.73 -0.14
C ARG A 429 -12.74 2.14 1.23
N GLU A 430 -13.95 1.68 1.61
CA GLU A 430 -14.51 1.89 2.94
C GLU A 430 -13.60 1.30 4.04
N ILE A 431 -12.79 0.27 3.76
CA ILE A 431 -11.89 -0.36 4.75
C ILE A 431 -10.82 0.62 5.28
N LEU A 432 -10.45 1.63 4.49
CA LEU A 432 -9.50 2.66 4.91
C LEU A 432 -10.04 3.51 6.06
N ASN A 433 -11.35 3.47 6.32
CA ASN A 433 -11.99 4.16 7.44
C ASN A 433 -11.91 3.36 8.76
N TYR A 434 -11.06 2.32 8.86
CA TYR A 434 -10.78 1.64 10.13
C TYR A 434 -10.31 2.65 11.20
N GLY A 435 -10.97 2.65 12.35
CA GLY A 435 -10.80 3.64 13.42
C GLY A 435 -11.41 5.04 13.18
N HIS A 436 -11.74 5.40 11.93
CA HIS A 436 -12.08 6.79 11.58
C HIS A 436 -13.45 7.26 12.10
N THR A 437 -14.39 6.35 12.34
CA THR A 437 -15.74 6.72 12.78
C THR A 437 -15.72 7.42 14.15
N LEU A 438 -14.96 6.89 15.12
CA LEU A 438 -14.76 7.56 16.41
C LEU A 438 -13.76 8.73 16.27
N ALA A 439 -12.70 8.56 15.45
CA ALA A 439 -11.68 9.58 15.26
C ALA A 439 -12.29 10.92 14.80
N HIS A 440 -13.12 10.92 13.76
CA HIS A 440 -13.78 12.13 13.27
C HIS A 440 -14.68 12.77 14.33
N ALA A 441 -15.35 11.96 15.16
CA ALA A 441 -16.17 12.47 16.27
C ALA A 441 -15.30 13.14 17.35
N ILE A 442 -14.12 12.58 17.67
CA ILE A 442 -13.13 13.17 18.58
C ILE A 442 -12.60 14.48 18.00
N GLU A 443 -12.13 14.47 16.75
CA GLU A 443 -11.60 15.65 16.08
C GLU A 443 -12.61 16.80 16.07
N LYS A 444 -13.88 16.51 15.71
CA LYS A 444 -14.96 17.49 15.74
C LYS A 444 -15.23 18.01 17.15
N ASN A 445 -15.25 17.13 18.16
CA ASN A 445 -15.49 17.51 19.55
C ASN A 445 -14.36 18.41 20.11
N GLU A 446 -13.12 18.15 19.69
CA GLU A 446 -11.92 18.92 20.05
C GLU A 446 -11.71 20.15 19.16
N ARG A 447 -12.68 20.48 18.29
CA ARG A 447 -12.60 21.59 17.33
C ARG A 447 -11.32 21.53 16.50
N TYR A 448 -10.94 20.31 16.12
CA TYR A 448 -9.80 19.97 15.27
C TYR A 448 -8.44 20.38 15.84
N LYS A 449 -8.34 20.52 17.17
CA LYS A 449 -7.07 20.78 17.87
C LYS A 449 -6.26 19.50 18.10
N TRP A 450 -6.93 18.35 18.13
CA TRP A 450 -6.25 17.06 18.13
C TRP A 450 -5.65 16.77 16.76
N ARG A 451 -4.44 16.18 16.76
CA ARG A 451 -3.86 15.64 15.53
C ARG A 451 -4.71 14.47 15.05
N HIS A 452 -4.88 14.37 13.74
CA HIS A 452 -5.69 13.33 13.12
C HIS A 452 -5.28 11.91 13.58
N GLY A 453 -3.98 11.60 13.50
CA GLY A 453 -3.48 10.28 13.91
C GLY A 453 -3.66 9.95 15.40
N ALA A 454 -3.67 10.97 16.26
CA ALA A 454 -3.99 10.77 17.68
C ALA A 454 -5.46 10.34 17.86
N ALA A 455 -6.38 10.94 17.11
CA ALA A 455 -7.78 10.54 17.13
C ALA A 455 -8.00 9.17 16.46
N VAL A 456 -7.30 8.89 15.36
CA VAL A 456 -7.34 7.58 14.67
C VAL A 456 -6.80 6.46 15.56
N SER A 457 -5.73 6.71 16.33
CA SER A 457 -5.22 5.77 17.32
C SER A 457 -6.29 5.34 18.33
N VAL A 458 -6.93 6.30 19.01
CA VAL A 458 -8.04 6.01 19.94
C VAL A 458 -9.19 5.30 19.21
N GLY A 459 -9.48 5.72 17.99
CA GLY A 459 -10.52 5.13 17.15
C GLY A 459 -10.24 3.67 16.78
N MET A 460 -8.99 3.29 16.50
CA MET A 460 -8.59 1.91 16.22
C MET A 460 -8.72 1.04 17.46
N VAL A 461 -8.26 1.52 18.64
CA VAL A 461 -8.46 0.78 19.89
C VAL A 461 -9.95 0.57 20.17
N PHE A 462 -10.78 1.61 20.00
CA PHE A 462 -12.23 1.48 20.12
C PHE A 462 -12.82 0.45 19.14
N ALA A 463 -12.39 0.47 17.88
CA ALA A 463 -12.87 -0.46 16.86
C ALA A 463 -12.43 -1.91 17.15
N ALA A 464 -11.23 -2.11 17.71
CA ALA A 464 -10.75 -3.41 18.17
C ALA A 464 -11.58 -3.94 19.35
N GLU A 465 -11.86 -3.11 20.35
CA GLU A 465 -12.72 -3.47 21.50
C GLU A 465 -14.16 -3.78 21.05
N LEU A 466 -14.69 -3.00 20.10
CA LEU A 466 -15.99 -3.26 19.50
C LEU A 466 -16.02 -4.62 18.77
N GLY A 467 -14.97 -4.93 18.01
CA GLY A 467 -14.82 -6.23 17.36
C GLY A 467 -14.72 -7.39 18.37
N ARG A 468 -13.95 -7.20 19.45
CA ARG A 468 -13.79 -8.18 20.52
C ARG A 468 -15.11 -8.47 21.25
N LEU A 469 -15.83 -7.43 21.67
CA LEU A 469 -17.14 -7.56 22.32
C LEU A 469 -18.22 -8.14 21.40
N ALA A 470 -18.10 -7.94 20.08
CA ALA A 470 -18.96 -8.55 19.08
C ALA A 470 -18.58 -10.01 18.73
N GLY A 471 -17.51 -10.56 19.35
CA GLY A 471 -17.03 -11.92 19.09
C GLY A 471 -16.37 -12.11 17.72
N ARG A 472 -15.86 -11.02 17.13
CA ARG A 472 -15.24 -10.99 15.79
C ARG A 472 -13.72 -10.97 15.82
N LEU A 473 -13.16 -10.36 16.86
CA LEU A 473 -11.71 -10.24 17.04
C LEU A 473 -11.28 -10.99 18.31
N ASP A 474 -10.17 -11.72 18.23
CA ASP A 474 -9.60 -12.39 19.40
C ASP A 474 -8.91 -11.41 20.34
N ASP A 475 -8.80 -11.80 21.62
CA ASP A 475 -8.22 -10.95 22.68
C ASP A 475 -6.78 -10.55 22.36
N ALA A 476 -5.95 -11.46 21.84
CA ALA A 476 -4.54 -11.18 21.56
C ALA A 476 -4.38 -10.13 20.45
N THR A 477 -5.19 -10.21 19.39
CA THR A 477 -5.19 -9.20 18.33
C THR A 477 -5.71 -7.86 18.84
N ALA A 478 -6.76 -7.84 19.68
CA ALA A 478 -7.25 -6.61 20.29
C ALA A 478 -6.18 -5.93 21.17
N ASP A 479 -5.50 -6.71 22.02
CA ASP A 479 -4.41 -6.24 22.88
C ASP A 479 -3.21 -5.72 22.06
N ARG A 480 -2.92 -6.36 20.92
CA ARG A 480 -1.87 -5.92 19.98
C ARG A 480 -2.09 -4.48 19.50
N HIS A 481 -3.34 -4.04 19.31
CA HIS A 481 -3.61 -2.64 18.92
C HIS A 481 -3.06 -1.67 19.96
N ARG A 482 -3.35 -1.91 21.25
CA ARG A 482 -2.88 -1.07 22.35
C ARG A 482 -1.36 -1.09 22.42
N ALA A 483 -0.77 -2.27 22.41
CA ALA A 483 0.68 -2.44 22.55
C ALA A 483 1.46 -1.71 21.43
N VAL A 484 1.08 -1.90 20.17
CA VAL A 484 1.76 -1.29 19.02
C VAL A 484 1.60 0.23 19.02
N LEU A 485 0.37 0.74 19.23
CA LEU A 485 0.10 2.18 19.23
C LEU A 485 0.80 2.91 20.39
N GLU A 486 0.78 2.32 21.59
CA GLU A 486 1.47 2.88 22.75
C GLU A 486 2.98 2.87 22.56
N SER A 487 3.54 1.82 21.95
CA SER A 487 4.99 1.68 21.74
C SER A 487 5.60 2.83 20.91
N VAL A 488 4.83 3.40 20.00
CA VAL A 488 5.22 4.57 19.19
C VAL A 488 4.82 5.92 19.81
N GLY A 489 4.14 5.90 20.96
CA GLY A 489 3.73 7.08 21.72
C GLY A 489 2.41 7.71 21.25
N LEU A 490 1.53 6.96 20.59
CA LEU A 490 0.18 7.41 20.26
C LEU A 490 -0.77 7.26 21.46
N PRO A 491 -1.76 8.16 21.63
CA PRO A 491 -2.73 8.04 22.70
C PRO A 491 -3.72 6.90 22.43
N LEU A 492 -4.07 6.17 23.49
CA LEU A 492 -5.03 5.06 23.43
C LEU A 492 -6.40 5.40 24.00
N THR A 493 -6.49 6.49 24.76
CA THR A 493 -7.68 6.83 25.54
C THR A 493 -8.18 8.23 25.25
N TYR A 494 -9.45 8.46 25.50
CA TYR A 494 -10.10 9.76 25.43
C TYR A 494 -11.09 9.94 26.59
N ARG A 495 -11.63 11.14 26.78
CA ARG A 495 -12.41 11.50 27.97
C ARG A 495 -13.74 10.75 28.06
N GLY A 496 -13.95 9.96 29.11
CA GLY A 496 -15.19 9.19 29.31
C GLY A 496 -16.47 10.03 29.32
N ASP A 497 -16.41 11.25 29.87
CA ASP A 497 -17.55 12.17 30.00
C ASP A 497 -18.10 12.72 28.67
N GLN A 498 -17.38 12.53 27.56
CA GLN A 498 -17.78 13.05 26.24
C GLN A 498 -18.60 12.07 25.40
N TRP A 499 -18.82 10.82 25.84
CA TRP A 499 -19.53 9.80 25.04
C TRP A 499 -20.86 10.29 24.41
N PRO A 500 -21.76 10.99 25.13
CA PRO A 500 -23.02 11.44 24.53
C PRO A 500 -22.83 12.34 23.31
N LYS A 501 -21.84 13.23 23.35
CA LYS A 501 -21.53 14.16 22.24
C LYS A 501 -20.86 13.43 21.07
N LEU A 502 -19.96 12.49 21.37
CA LEU A 502 -19.30 11.68 20.33
C LEU A 502 -20.33 10.85 19.58
N LEU A 503 -21.26 10.21 20.30
CA LEU A 503 -22.34 9.43 19.71
C LEU A 503 -23.26 10.29 18.83
N GLU A 504 -23.57 11.51 19.24
CA GLU A 504 -24.32 12.47 18.41
C GLU A 504 -23.53 12.85 17.15
N ASN A 505 -22.25 13.17 17.28
CA ASN A 505 -21.39 13.51 16.14
C ASN A 505 -21.29 12.37 15.11
N MET A 506 -21.14 11.12 15.57
CA MET A 506 -21.11 9.94 14.69
C MET A 506 -22.42 9.74 13.91
N LYS A 507 -23.56 10.14 14.46
CA LYS A 507 -24.87 10.06 13.78
C LYS A 507 -25.03 11.15 12.70
N VAL A 508 -24.44 12.33 12.90
CA VAL A 508 -24.59 13.46 11.97
C VAL A 508 -23.78 13.27 10.68
N ASP A 509 -22.63 12.60 10.75
CA ASP A 509 -21.71 12.36 9.64
C ASP A 509 -22.33 11.55 8.46
N LYS A 510 -23.48 10.90 8.68
CA LYS A 510 -24.08 9.94 7.72
C LYS A 510 -25.54 10.20 7.35
N LYS A 511 -26.03 11.47 7.39
CA LYS A 511 -27.40 11.85 6.96
C LYS A 511 -27.78 11.49 5.50
N SER A 512 -26.89 10.85 4.73
CA SER A 512 -27.12 10.40 3.36
C SER A 512 -27.52 8.92 3.21
N ARG A 513 -27.39 8.06 4.24
CA ARG A 513 -27.63 6.59 4.13
C ARG A 513 -28.31 5.93 5.36
N GLY A 514 -29.30 6.60 5.95
CA GLY A 514 -30.14 6.05 7.03
C GLY A 514 -29.52 6.16 8.43
N ASP A 515 -30.37 6.13 9.47
CA ASP A 515 -29.99 6.39 10.88
C ASP A 515 -29.09 5.30 11.53
N LEU A 516 -28.58 4.33 10.76
CA LEU A 516 -27.79 3.21 11.25
C LEU A 516 -26.29 3.54 11.23
N LEU A 517 -25.66 3.48 12.41
CA LEU A 517 -24.20 3.61 12.53
C LEU A 517 -23.50 2.41 11.88
N ARG A 518 -22.42 2.69 11.15
CA ARG A 518 -21.54 1.69 10.52
C ARG A 518 -20.12 1.91 11.00
N PHE A 519 -19.45 0.85 11.42
CA PHE A 519 -18.06 0.83 11.82
C PHE A 519 -17.30 -0.17 10.96
N ILE A 520 -16.05 0.15 10.60
CA ILE A 520 -15.12 -0.88 10.13
C ILE A 520 -14.53 -1.54 11.37
N VAL A 521 -14.64 -2.87 11.44
CA VAL A 521 -14.03 -3.74 12.46
C VAL A 521 -13.21 -4.83 11.76
N LEU A 522 -12.57 -5.70 12.53
CA LEU A 522 -11.76 -6.81 12.00
C LEU A 522 -12.35 -8.16 12.42
N ASP A 523 -12.39 -9.12 11.48
CA ASP A 523 -12.59 -10.55 11.77
C ASP A 523 -11.23 -11.29 11.93
N GLY A 524 -10.18 -10.51 12.23
CA GLY A 524 -8.76 -10.89 12.24
C GLY A 524 -7.88 -9.89 11.48
N ILE A 525 -6.57 -9.92 11.70
CA ILE A 525 -5.62 -9.06 10.94
C ILE A 525 -5.73 -9.36 9.44
N GLY A 526 -5.76 -8.30 8.62
CA GLY A 526 -5.94 -8.40 7.17
C GLY A 526 -7.38 -8.72 6.74
N LYS A 527 -8.35 -8.74 7.67
CA LYS A 527 -9.76 -9.09 7.40
C LYS A 527 -10.74 -8.00 7.86
N PRO A 528 -10.68 -6.80 7.27
CA PRO A 528 -11.62 -5.73 7.57
C PRO A 528 -13.03 -6.06 7.10
N THR A 529 -14.02 -5.63 7.88
CA THR A 529 -15.43 -5.94 7.68
C THR A 529 -16.30 -4.82 8.25
N VAL A 530 -17.53 -4.71 7.77
CA VAL A 530 -18.47 -3.68 8.24
C VAL A 530 -19.35 -4.25 9.34
N LEU A 531 -19.39 -3.56 10.48
CA LEU A 531 -20.36 -3.79 11.55
C LEU A 531 -21.46 -2.71 11.48
N GLU A 532 -22.66 -3.13 11.10
CA GLU A 532 -23.83 -2.25 10.95
C GLU A 532 -24.73 -2.31 12.19
N GLY A 533 -25.18 -1.15 12.65
CA GLY A 533 -26.16 -1.02 13.74
C GLY A 533 -25.78 -1.73 15.05
N PRO A 534 -24.53 -1.62 15.56
CA PRO A 534 -24.17 -2.25 16.83
C PRO A 534 -25.04 -1.75 17.98
N ASP A 535 -25.35 -2.64 18.92
CA ASP A 535 -26.14 -2.32 20.11
C ASP A 535 -25.51 -1.13 20.86
N PRO A 536 -26.28 -0.06 21.19
CA PRO A 536 -25.78 1.06 21.98
C PRO A 536 -25.07 0.67 23.28
N ALA A 537 -25.47 -0.43 23.92
CA ALA A 537 -24.80 -0.95 25.12
C ALA A 537 -23.39 -1.48 24.82
N VAL A 538 -23.21 -2.15 23.67
CA VAL A 538 -21.89 -2.64 23.22
C VAL A 538 -20.99 -1.46 22.84
N LEU A 539 -21.54 -0.45 22.16
CA LEU A 539 -20.80 0.78 21.86
C LEU A 539 -20.32 1.50 23.14
N LEU A 540 -21.19 1.60 24.15
CA LEU A 540 -20.83 2.20 25.43
C LEU A 540 -19.77 1.36 26.17
N ALA A 541 -19.88 0.03 26.15
CA ALA A 541 -18.90 -0.87 26.75
C ALA A 541 -17.53 -0.74 26.06
N ALA A 542 -17.48 -0.78 24.72
CA ALA A 542 -16.25 -0.56 23.96
C ALA A 542 -15.63 0.83 24.24
N TYR A 543 -16.47 1.86 24.39
CA TYR A 543 -15.98 3.19 24.75
C TYR A 543 -15.44 3.24 26.18
N GLY A 544 -16.02 2.47 27.11
CA GLY A 544 -15.51 2.32 28.48
C GLY A 544 -14.06 1.85 28.54
N GLU A 545 -13.68 0.94 27.64
CA GLU A 545 -12.31 0.41 27.54
C GLU A 545 -11.29 1.43 27.00
N VAL A 546 -11.75 2.50 26.35
CA VAL A 546 -10.90 3.61 25.85
C VAL A 546 -11.14 4.92 26.60
N SER A 547 -11.87 4.87 27.71
CA SER A 547 -12.16 6.04 28.55
C SER A 547 -11.06 6.23 29.60
N ALA A 548 -10.46 7.42 29.65
CA ALA A 548 -9.53 7.84 30.70
C ALA A 548 -10.23 8.49 31.90
#